data_AF-A0A2W4ZWD0-F1
#
_entry.id   AF-A0A2W4ZWD0-F1
#
_cell.length_a   1.000
_cell.length_b   1.000
_cell.length_c   1.000
_cell.angle_alpha   90.00
_cell.angle_beta   90.00
_cell.angle_gamma   90.00
#
_symmetry.space_group_name_H-M   'P 1'
#
loop_
_entity.id
_entity.type
_entity.pdbx_description
1 polymer ?
#
loop_
_entity_poly.entity_id
_entity_poly.type
_entity_poly.pdbx_seq_one_letter_code
_entity_poly.pdbx_strand_id
1 'polypeptide(L)'
;MSTLEEKGKIVSLSSFNAHSVMGELNIAPEMKHEMVAIRFVHSVMKSELRAQSRVTQNHAASEVTSEKISFRYELFRSFADDFFAMDHGIKMDALSTAVICDELIEHANEPLQPTPEEEESGAPHRSRNDGFDADILHSACIFFEEALHIEQMGILDDAPAFERESFFLAHVNAIGNLRDIEESFDEYSPEDLFSIRDKDLSLIPRFMNRDTQIGQCLQSYLDHMTARIDSLVPPPQKPAPKARHLTLVPTQN
;
A
#
# COMPACT_ATOMS: atom_id res chain seq x y z
N MET A 1 25.82 17.32 33.23
CA MET A 1 24.66 16.44 33.46
C MET A 1 23.42 17.25 33.15
N SER A 2 22.91 17.10 31.93
CA SER A 2 21.67 17.78 31.49
C SER A 2 20.48 17.00 32.07
N THR A 3 19.62 17.70 32.78
CA THR A 3 18.44 17.14 33.43
C THR A 3 17.35 16.82 32.40
N LEU A 4 16.59 15.78 32.72
CA LEU A 4 15.49 15.14 31.99
C LEU A 4 14.28 16.05 31.65
N GLU A 5 14.48 17.32 31.34
CA GLU A 5 13.41 18.29 31.03
C GLU A 5 13.31 18.66 29.53
N GLU A 6 14.11 18.05 28.66
CA GLU A 6 14.07 18.27 27.20
C GLU A 6 13.19 17.28 26.40
N LYS A 7 12.44 16.39 27.06
CA LYS A 7 11.60 15.38 26.38
C LYS A 7 10.10 15.53 26.64
N GLY A 8 9.63 16.77 26.61
CA GLY A 8 8.21 17.09 26.67
C GLY A 8 7.89 18.27 25.75
N LYS A 9 8.14 18.14 24.45
CA LYS A 9 7.48 19.03 23.48
C LYS A 9 6.00 18.70 23.55
N ILE A 10 5.28 19.43 24.40
CA ILE A 10 3.83 19.62 24.26
C ILE A 10 3.68 20.30 22.90
N VAL A 11 3.46 19.48 21.87
CA VAL A 11 3.15 19.97 20.53
C VAL A 11 1.86 20.75 20.68
N SER A 12 1.91 22.02 20.29
CA SER A 12 0.75 22.90 20.25
C SER A 12 -0.31 22.26 19.34
N LEU A 13 -1.36 21.72 19.98
CA LEU A 13 -2.52 21.03 19.37
C LEU A 13 -3.34 21.93 18.41
N SER A 14 -2.95 23.19 18.21
CA SER A 14 -3.60 24.13 17.30
C SER A 14 -3.01 24.14 15.88
N SER A 15 -2.02 23.30 15.57
CA SER A 15 -1.33 23.33 14.26
C SER A 15 -1.52 22.09 13.39
N PHE A 16 -2.06 20.97 13.89
CA PHE A 16 -2.23 19.74 13.10
C PHE A 16 -3.22 19.93 11.96
N ASN A 17 -2.66 19.98 10.76
CA ASN A 17 -3.32 19.98 9.47
C ASN A 17 -2.39 19.27 8.48
N ALA A 18 -2.77 19.08 7.20
CA ALA A 18 -1.92 18.42 6.20
C ALA A 18 -0.45 18.94 6.17
N HIS A 19 -0.19 20.20 6.52
CA HIS A 19 1.18 20.75 6.62
C HIS A 19 2.02 20.14 7.74
N SER A 20 1.41 19.69 8.83
CA SER A 20 2.11 18.95 9.89
C SER A 20 2.60 17.60 9.38
N VAL A 21 1.74 16.85 8.68
CA VAL A 21 2.11 15.57 8.06
C VAL A 21 3.22 15.78 7.02
N MET A 22 3.10 16.81 6.17
CA MET A 22 4.16 17.16 5.21
C MET A 22 5.49 17.52 5.91
N GLY A 23 5.43 18.20 7.05
CA GLY A 23 6.61 18.53 7.84
C GLY A 23 7.26 17.29 8.47
N GLU A 24 6.46 16.34 8.95
CA GLU A 24 6.95 15.06 9.50
C GLU A 24 7.63 14.21 8.44
N LEU A 25 7.03 14.13 7.25
CA LEU A 25 7.59 13.40 6.10
C LEU A 25 8.74 14.12 5.39
N ASN A 26 9.07 15.34 5.82
CA ASN A 26 10.09 16.20 5.20
C ASN A 26 9.85 16.41 3.69
N ILE A 27 8.60 16.61 3.29
CA ILE A 27 8.23 16.88 1.89
C ILE A 27 8.83 18.21 1.47
N ALA A 28 9.61 18.21 0.39
CA ALA A 28 10.22 19.44 -0.10
C ALA A 28 9.14 20.35 -0.72
N PRO A 29 9.20 21.68 -0.52
CA PRO A 29 8.17 22.61 -1.03
C PRO A 29 7.98 22.60 -2.55
N GLU A 30 8.99 22.16 -3.29
CA GLU A 30 8.98 21.98 -4.74
C GLU A 30 8.16 20.76 -5.19
N MET A 31 7.91 19.79 -4.31
CA MET A 31 7.14 18.56 -4.59
C MET A 31 5.63 18.82 -4.55
N LYS A 32 5.15 19.66 -5.47
CA LYS A 32 3.77 20.15 -5.48
C LYS A 32 2.73 19.01 -5.50
N HIS A 33 2.98 17.96 -6.27
CA HIS A 33 2.02 16.86 -6.45
C HIS A 33 1.94 15.95 -5.21
N GLU A 34 3.07 15.67 -4.56
CA GLU A 34 3.09 14.98 -3.26
C GLU A 34 2.32 15.78 -2.21
N MET A 35 2.55 17.10 -2.13
CA MET A 35 1.82 17.97 -1.20
C MET A 35 0.31 17.97 -1.46
N VAL A 36 -0.10 17.94 -2.73
CA VAL A 36 -1.50 17.84 -3.14
C VAL A 36 -2.09 16.48 -2.74
N ALA A 37 -1.37 15.38 -2.97
CA ALA A 37 -1.78 14.04 -2.59
C ALA A 37 -2.00 13.90 -1.07
N ILE A 38 -1.08 14.43 -0.26
CA ILE A 38 -1.22 14.39 1.20
C ILE A 38 -2.43 15.19 1.67
N ARG A 39 -2.68 16.36 1.05
CA ARG A 39 -3.86 17.17 1.36
C ARG A 39 -5.15 16.47 0.97
N PHE A 40 -5.13 15.77 -0.15
CA PHE A 40 -6.25 14.95 -0.60
C PHE A 40 -6.56 13.85 0.40
N VAL A 41 -5.60 13.00 0.76
CA VAL A 41 -5.79 11.93 1.75
C VAL A 41 -6.30 12.50 3.08
N HIS A 42 -5.69 13.59 3.56
CA HIS A 42 -6.18 14.27 4.76
C HIS A 42 -7.63 14.76 4.63
N SER A 43 -8.03 15.28 3.47
CA SER A 43 -9.40 15.70 3.20
C SER A 43 -10.38 14.52 3.26
N VAL A 44 -10.00 13.38 2.68
CA VAL A 44 -10.78 12.14 2.73
C VAL A 44 -10.92 11.64 4.17
N MET A 45 -9.81 11.46 4.89
CA MET A 45 -9.81 10.99 6.28
C MET A 45 -10.61 11.92 7.20
N LYS A 46 -10.47 13.24 7.01
CA LYS A 46 -11.27 14.22 7.72
C LYS A 46 -12.75 14.06 7.43
N SER A 47 -13.12 13.84 6.17
CA SER A 47 -14.51 13.63 5.76
C SER A 47 -15.11 12.37 6.37
N GLU A 48 -14.33 11.32 6.59
CA GLU A 48 -14.79 10.09 7.25
C GLU A 48 -15.04 10.30 8.75
N LEU A 49 -14.30 11.23 9.38
CA LEU A 49 -14.35 11.53 10.81
C LEU A 49 -15.38 12.60 11.22
N ARG A 50 -16.40 12.87 10.38
CA ARG A 50 -17.37 13.99 10.53
C ARG A 50 -18.14 14.06 11.87
N ALA A 51 -18.20 12.99 12.64
CA ALA A 51 -18.93 12.94 13.92
C ALA A 51 -18.24 13.68 15.09
N GLN A 52 -17.03 14.21 14.91
CA GLN A 52 -16.20 14.79 15.98
C GLN A 52 -16.16 16.32 15.96
N SER A 53 -15.71 16.93 17.07
CA SER A 53 -15.43 18.38 17.11
C SER A 53 -14.36 18.75 16.07
N ARG A 54 -14.42 19.94 15.48
CA ARG A 54 -13.51 20.36 14.39
C ARG A 54 -12.01 20.24 14.73
N VAL A 55 -11.63 20.50 15.98
CA VAL A 55 -10.24 20.39 16.44
C VAL A 55 -9.83 18.92 16.58
N THR A 56 -10.67 18.11 17.25
CA THR A 56 -10.45 16.67 17.41
C THR A 56 -10.41 15.95 16.05
N GLN A 57 -11.30 16.33 15.14
CA GLN A 57 -11.39 15.79 13.79
C GLN A 57 -10.13 16.06 12.97
N ASN A 58 -9.58 17.27 13.02
CA ASN A 58 -8.34 17.60 12.30
C ASN A 58 -7.14 16.82 12.83
N HIS A 59 -7.07 16.64 14.16
CA HIS A 59 -6.01 15.86 14.79
C HIS A 59 -6.07 14.40 14.38
N ALA A 60 -7.23 13.77 14.60
CA ALA A 60 -7.46 12.38 14.24
C ALA A 60 -7.26 12.15 12.73
N ALA A 61 -7.70 13.07 11.88
CA ALA A 61 -7.45 12.98 10.43
C ALA A 61 -5.97 13.03 10.10
N SER A 62 -5.18 13.88 10.78
CA SER A 62 -3.74 13.98 10.53
C SER A 62 -3.00 12.73 10.99
N GLU A 63 -3.37 12.17 12.14
CA GLU A 63 -2.79 10.92 12.65
C GLU A 63 -3.06 9.77 11.68
N VAL A 64 -4.32 9.56 11.29
CA VAL A 64 -4.70 8.50 10.34
C VAL A 64 -4.07 8.73 8.96
N THR A 65 -3.98 9.99 8.51
CA THR A 65 -3.28 10.32 7.26
C THR A 65 -1.82 9.89 7.35
N SER A 66 -1.12 10.31 8.41
CA SER A 66 0.29 10.00 8.62
C SER A 66 0.52 8.49 8.66
N GLU A 67 -0.32 7.76 9.40
CA GLU A 67 -0.28 6.30 9.48
C GLU A 67 -0.47 5.64 8.10
N LYS A 68 -1.46 6.07 7.31
CA LYS A 68 -1.72 5.53 5.97
C LYS A 68 -0.58 5.79 4.99
N ILE A 69 0.02 6.99 4.99
CA ILE A 69 0.93 7.39 3.90
C ILE A 69 2.42 7.20 4.23
N SER A 70 2.82 7.22 5.51
CA SER A 70 4.24 7.36 5.87
C SER A 70 5.10 6.25 5.28
N PHE A 71 4.63 5.02 5.41
CA PHE A 71 5.33 3.83 4.96
C PHE A 71 5.44 3.76 3.43
N ARG A 72 4.32 3.99 2.73
CA ARG A 72 4.27 4.01 1.28
C ARG A 72 5.16 5.11 0.72
N TYR A 73 5.13 6.29 1.33
CA TYR A 73 5.98 7.40 0.96
C TYR A 73 7.47 7.12 1.21
N GLU A 74 7.82 6.44 2.31
CA GLU A 74 9.20 6.01 2.58
C GLU A 74 9.71 5.03 1.52
N LEU A 75 8.88 4.05 1.13
CA LEU A 75 9.22 3.11 0.04
C LEU A 75 9.40 3.85 -1.29
N PHE A 76 8.51 4.78 -1.62
CA PHE A 76 8.64 5.64 -2.80
C PHE A 76 9.98 6.39 -2.78
N ARG A 77 10.28 7.11 -1.71
CA ARG A 77 11.51 7.91 -1.58
C ARG A 77 12.78 7.08 -1.63
N SER A 78 12.73 5.85 -1.15
CA SER A 78 13.90 4.97 -1.07
C SER A 78 14.22 4.27 -2.38
N PHE A 79 13.20 3.99 -3.20
CA PHE A 79 13.34 3.06 -4.32
C PHE A 79 12.88 3.61 -5.67
N ALA A 80 12.12 4.71 -5.74
CA ALA A 80 11.61 5.19 -7.03
C ALA A 80 12.74 5.56 -8.00
N ASP A 81 13.80 6.21 -7.52
CA ASP A 81 14.96 6.60 -8.36
C ASP A 81 15.70 5.41 -9.00
N ASP A 82 15.56 4.19 -8.46
CA ASP A 82 16.13 2.97 -9.07
C ASP A 82 15.38 2.52 -10.33
N PHE A 83 14.15 2.98 -10.51
CA PHE A 83 13.24 2.55 -11.57
C PHE A 83 13.01 3.63 -12.64
N PHE A 84 13.22 4.90 -12.30
CA PHE A 84 12.85 6.02 -13.16
C PHE A 84 14.03 6.97 -13.38
N ALA A 85 14.20 7.38 -14.63
CA ALA A 85 15.11 8.47 -14.96
C ALA A 85 14.44 9.82 -14.64
N MET A 86 15.21 10.75 -14.08
CA MET A 86 14.72 12.08 -13.64
C MET A 86 14.17 12.98 -14.77
N ASP A 87 14.24 12.55 -16.03
CA ASP A 87 13.69 13.26 -17.20
C ASP A 87 12.19 12.98 -17.43
N HIS A 88 11.59 12.02 -16.72
CA HIS A 88 10.17 11.67 -16.82
C HIS A 88 9.29 12.33 -15.74
N GLY A 89 9.39 13.65 -15.57
CA GLY A 89 8.73 14.40 -14.48
C GLY A 89 7.25 14.06 -14.27
N ILE A 90 6.42 14.10 -15.33
CA ILE A 90 4.98 13.80 -15.23
C ILE A 90 4.71 12.36 -14.77
N LYS A 91 5.50 11.38 -15.25
CA LYS A 91 5.35 9.98 -14.82
C LYS A 91 5.73 9.79 -13.35
N MET A 92 6.81 10.46 -12.92
CA MET A 92 7.22 10.45 -11.52
C MET A 92 6.15 11.07 -10.62
N ASP A 93 5.58 12.20 -11.02
CA ASP A 93 4.49 12.85 -10.28
C ASP A 93 3.25 11.95 -10.20
N ALA A 94 2.87 11.31 -11.32
CA ALA A 94 1.76 10.37 -11.38
C ALA A 94 2.00 9.13 -10.51
N LEU A 95 3.22 8.59 -10.52
CA LEU A 95 3.57 7.46 -9.68
C LEU A 95 3.60 7.83 -8.19
N SER A 96 4.17 8.98 -7.83
CA SER A 96 4.11 9.48 -6.44
C SER A 96 2.68 9.64 -5.96
N THR A 97 1.81 10.13 -6.85
CA THR A 97 0.37 10.27 -6.60
C THR A 97 -0.24 8.90 -6.40
N ALA A 98 0.08 7.93 -7.26
CA ALA A 98 -0.44 6.58 -7.16
C ALA A 98 -0.02 5.89 -5.85
N VAL A 99 1.23 6.04 -5.42
CA VAL A 99 1.74 5.44 -4.19
C VAL A 99 1.11 6.09 -2.94
N ILE A 100 1.03 7.42 -2.90
CA ILE A 100 0.53 8.15 -1.73
C ILE A 100 -0.99 8.01 -1.60
N CYS A 101 -1.72 8.06 -2.71
CA CYS A 101 -3.17 7.98 -2.70
C CYS A 101 -3.68 6.53 -2.71
N ASP A 102 -2.95 5.59 -3.30
CA ASP A 102 -3.31 4.16 -3.33
C ASP A 102 -4.77 3.93 -3.77
N GLU A 103 -5.56 3.18 -3.00
CA GLU A 103 -6.99 2.95 -3.20
C GLU A 103 -7.83 4.24 -3.28
N LEU A 104 -7.31 5.36 -2.78
CA LEU A 104 -8.03 6.62 -2.71
C LEU A 104 -8.05 7.39 -4.03
N ILE A 105 -7.30 6.97 -5.06
CA ILE A 105 -7.25 7.66 -6.36
C ILE A 105 -8.65 7.76 -6.99
N GLU A 106 -9.47 6.72 -6.86
CA GLU A 106 -10.84 6.72 -7.39
C GLU A 106 -11.68 7.84 -6.76
N HIS A 107 -11.50 8.11 -5.46
CA HIS A 107 -12.20 9.17 -4.74
C HIS A 107 -11.85 10.58 -5.20
N ALA A 108 -10.79 10.79 -5.98
CA ALA A 108 -10.48 12.10 -6.56
C ALA A 108 -11.45 12.45 -7.71
N ASN A 109 -12.03 11.44 -8.35
CA ASN A 109 -13.00 11.62 -9.45
C ASN A 109 -14.46 11.57 -8.96
N GLU A 110 -14.69 11.20 -7.70
CA GLU A 110 -16.04 11.08 -7.15
C GLU A 110 -16.68 12.46 -6.85
N PRO A 111 -17.97 12.64 -7.18
CA PRO A 111 -18.71 13.80 -6.71
C PRO A 111 -18.83 13.76 -5.19
N LEU A 112 -18.70 14.92 -4.53
CA LEU A 112 -18.92 15.03 -3.11
C LEU A 112 -20.39 14.70 -2.80
N GLN A 113 -20.61 13.84 -1.81
CA GLN A 113 -21.95 13.64 -1.29
C GLN A 113 -22.51 14.98 -0.80
N PRO A 114 -23.74 15.35 -1.22
CA PRO A 114 -24.36 16.59 -0.80
C PRO A 114 -24.52 16.60 0.72
N THR A 115 -24.40 17.76 1.35
CA THR A 115 -24.84 17.89 2.75
C THR A 115 -26.38 17.81 2.80
N PRO A 116 -26.98 17.44 3.95
CA PRO A 116 -28.45 17.42 4.08
C PRO A 116 -29.11 18.76 3.71
N GLU A 117 -28.43 19.88 3.97
CA GLU A 117 -28.88 21.24 3.60
C GLU A 117 -28.77 21.51 2.09
N GLU A 118 -27.76 20.96 1.42
CA GLU A 118 -27.60 21.03 -0.03
C GLU A 118 -28.63 20.14 -0.76
N GLU A 119 -28.98 19.01 -0.15
CA GLU A 119 -30.00 18.10 -0.63
C GLU A 119 -31.42 18.71 -0.53
N GLU A 120 -31.74 19.36 0.59
CA GLU A 120 -33.01 20.10 0.76
C GLU A 120 -33.13 21.32 -0.16
N SER A 121 -32.01 21.96 -0.50
CA SER A 121 -31.98 23.15 -1.36
C SER A 121 -31.90 22.83 -2.86
N GLY A 122 -31.72 21.56 -3.24
CA GLY A 122 -31.53 21.16 -4.63
C GLY A 122 -30.26 21.74 -5.27
N ALA A 123 -29.24 22.05 -4.45
CA ALA A 123 -27.98 22.61 -4.93
C ALA A 123 -27.26 21.59 -5.84
N PRO A 124 -26.61 22.04 -6.93
CA PRO A 124 -25.89 21.13 -7.82
C PRO A 124 -24.77 20.40 -7.07
N HIS A 125 -24.59 19.12 -7.39
CA HIS A 125 -23.49 18.31 -6.87
C HIS A 125 -22.15 18.99 -7.16
N ARG A 126 -21.30 19.09 -6.13
CA ARG A 126 -19.96 19.65 -6.26
C ARG A 126 -18.97 18.53 -6.55
N SER A 127 -18.19 18.68 -7.61
CA SER A 127 -17.00 17.85 -7.82
C SER A 127 -15.94 18.23 -6.79
N ARG A 128 -15.14 17.25 -6.35
CA ARG A 128 -14.00 17.49 -5.49
C ARG A 128 -12.92 18.19 -6.31
N ASN A 129 -12.53 19.42 -5.93
CA ASN A 129 -11.39 20.10 -6.55
C ASN A 129 -10.16 19.83 -5.68
N ASP A 130 -9.52 18.70 -5.96
CA ASP A 130 -8.39 18.21 -5.17
C ASP A 130 -7.06 18.86 -5.56
N GLY A 131 -7.02 19.58 -6.69
CA GLY A 131 -5.83 20.29 -7.15
C GLY A 131 -4.84 19.42 -7.95
N PHE A 132 -5.24 18.20 -8.33
CA PHE A 132 -4.48 17.36 -9.26
C PHE A 132 -4.60 17.85 -10.70
N ASP A 133 -3.51 17.71 -11.46
CA ASP A 133 -3.58 17.79 -12.92
C ASP A 133 -4.29 16.53 -13.46
N ALA A 134 -5.19 16.71 -14.43
CA ALA A 134 -5.98 15.62 -14.98
C ALA A 134 -5.12 14.55 -15.64
N ASP A 135 -4.01 14.93 -16.28
CA ASP A 135 -3.10 13.99 -16.94
C ASP A 135 -2.32 13.16 -15.91
N ILE A 136 -1.94 13.79 -14.79
CA ILE A 136 -1.29 13.11 -13.65
C ILE A 136 -2.25 12.13 -13.00
N LEU A 137 -3.49 12.55 -12.74
CA LEU A 137 -4.50 11.68 -12.13
C LEU A 137 -4.83 10.49 -13.04
N HIS A 138 -5.00 10.74 -14.34
CA HIS A 138 -5.25 9.67 -15.31
C HIS A 138 -4.09 8.66 -15.36
N SER A 139 -2.85 9.15 -15.39
CA SER A 139 -1.66 8.28 -15.38
C SER A 139 -1.53 7.50 -14.06
N ALA A 140 -1.86 8.12 -12.93
CA ALA A 140 -1.89 7.44 -11.63
C ALA A 140 -2.92 6.30 -11.58
N CYS A 141 -4.12 6.51 -12.15
CA CYS A 141 -5.13 5.46 -12.31
C CYS A 141 -4.58 4.29 -13.14
N ILE A 142 -3.92 4.58 -14.28
CA ILE A 142 -3.34 3.54 -15.14
C ILE A 142 -2.32 2.70 -14.36
N PHE A 143 -1.38 3.34 -13.66
CA PHE A 143 -0.38 2.61 -12.88
C PHE A 143 -1.01 1.73 -11.80
N PHE A 144 -2.03 2.25 -11.10
CA PHE A 144 -2.72 1.50 -10.07
C PHE A 144 -3.47 0.28 -10.63
N GLU A 145 -4.23 0.46 -11.71
CA GLU A 145 -4.95 -0.63 -12.36
C GLU A 145 -4.01 -1.71 -12.91
N GLU A 146 -2.89 -1.30 -13.52
CA GLU A 146 -1.86 -2.23 -14.00
C GLU A 146 -1.19 -3.00 -12.85
N ALA A 147 -0.87 -2.32 -11.74
CA ALA A 147 -0.29 -2.96 -10.55
C ALA A 147 -1.23 -4.02 -9.96
N LEU A 148 -2.51 -3.69 -9.79
CA LEU A 148 -3.52 -4.66 -9.34
C LEU A 148 -3.65 -5.85 -10.29
N HIS A 149 -3.58 -5.61 -11.60
CA HIS A 149 -3.63 -6.68 -12.58
C HIS A 149 -2.41 -7.61 -12.47
N ILE A 150 -1.21 -7.05 -12.27
CA ILE A 150 0.03 -7.80 -12.07
C ILE A 150 -0.09 -8.71 -10.83
N GLU A 151 -0.59 -8.17 -9.71
CA GLU A 151 -0.76 -8.90 -8.45
C GLU A 151 -1.77 -10.05 -8.58
N GLN A 152 -2.91 -9.82 -9.24
CA GLN A 152 -3.98 -10.80 -9.38
C GLN A 152 -3.64 -11.95 -10.32
N MET A 153 -3.00 -11.65 -11.45
CA MET A 153 -2.74 -12.65 -12.48
C MET A 153 -1.42 -13.40 -12.25
N GLY A 154 -0.50 -12.83 -11.46
CA GLY A 154 0.82 -13.39 -11.19
C GLY A 154 1.53 -13.75 -12.48
N ILE A 155 1.98 -12.72 -13.22
CA ILE A 155 2.53 -12.73 -14.59
C ILE A 155 2.45 -14.10 -15.29
N LEU A 156 1.42 -14.29 -16.10
CA LEU A 156 1.42 -15.33 -17.12
C LEU A 156 2.10 -14.74 -18.38
N ASP A 157 3.04 -15.50 -18.93
CA ASP A 157 3.67 -15.22 -20.23
C ASP A 157 2.62 -14.69 -21.23
N ASP A 158 2.88 -13.52 -21.84
CA ASP A 158 2.00 -12.72 -22.73
C ASP A 158 1.19 -11.57 -22.10
N ALA A 159 1.60 -11.03 -20.94
CA ALA A 159 1.03 -9.76 -20.51
C ALA A 159 1.47 -8.60 -21.45
N PRO A 160 0.53 -7.77 -21.95
CA PRO A 160 0.84 -6.60 -22.77
C PRO A 160 1.74 -5.62 -22.00
N ALA A 161 2.40 -4.71 -22.71
CA ALA A 161 3.49 -3.85 -22.24
C ALA A 161 3.20 -3.04 -20.95
N PHE A 162 3.28 -3.68 -19.78
CA PHE A 162 3.23 -3.00 -18.48
C PHE A 162 4.43 -2.07 -18.34
N GLU A 163 4.18 -0.89 -17.78
CA GLU A 163 5.25 0.04 -17.46
C GLU A 163 6.04 -0.44 -16.23
N ARG A 164 7.31 -0.02 -16.11
CA ARG A 164 8.16 -0.40 -14.96
C ARG A 164 7.61 0.19 -13.65
N GLU A 165 6.95 1.34 -13.78
CA GLU A 165 6.16 2.07 -12.81
C GLU A 165 5.11 1.16 -12.15
N SER A 166 4.39 0.40 -12.95
CA SER A 166 3.35 -0.51 -12.49
C SER A 166 3.93 -1.70 -11.73
N PHE A 167 5.08 -2.21 -12.16
CA PHE A 167 5.82 -3.21 -11.37
C PHE A 167 6.30 -2.65 -10.04
N PHE A 168 6.86 -1.45 -10.04
CA PHE A 168 7.29 -0.79 -8.81
C PHE A 168 6.12 -0.66 -7.82
N LEU A 169 4.97 -0.17 -8.30
CA LEU A 169 3.77 -0.01 -7.47
C LEU A 169 3.26 -1.37 -6.94
N ALA A 170 3.27 -2.42 -7.78
CA ALA A 170 2.93 -3.77 -7.34
C ALA A 170 3.87 -4.29 -6.24
N HIS A 171 5.17 -3.94 -6.27
CA HIS A 171 6.09 -4.27 -5.18
C HIS A 171 5.75 -3.51 -3.90
N VAL A 172 5.48 -2.20 -4.00
CA VAL A 172 5.08 -1.37 -2.85
C VAL A 172 3.82 -1.92 -2.19
N ASN A 173 2.80 -2.24 -2.99
CA ASN A 173 1.55 -2.84 -2.53
C ASN A 173 1.78 -4.21 -1.88
N ALA A 174 2.59 -5.07 -2.49
CA ALA A 174 2.91 -6.37 -1.92
C ALA A 174 3.63 -6.26 -0.56
N ILE A 175 4.57 -5.33 -0.41
CA ILE A 175 5.23 -5.05 0.88
C ILE A 175 4.18 -4.51 1.89
N GLY A 176 3.29 -3.61 1.47
CA GLY A 176 2.17 -3.13 2.29
C GLY A 176 1.30 -4.27 2.81
N ASN A 177 0.84 -5.14 1.91
CA ASN A 177 0.03 -6.31 2.26
C ASN A 177 0.76 -7.25 3.24
N LEU A 178 2.06 -7.49 3.04
CA LEU A 178 2.86 -8.29 3.99
C LEU A 178 2.92 -7.66 5.38
N ARG A 179 3.03 -6.33 5.44
CA ARG A 179 3.03 -5.59 6.70
C ARG A 179 1.68 -5.66 7.39
N ASP A 180 0.59 -5.50 6.66
CA ASP A 180 -0.77 -5.61 7.23
C ASP A 180 -1.01 -7.02 7.79
N ILE A 181 -0.57 -8.06 7.07
CA ILE A 181 -0.60 -9.44 7.57
C ILE A 181 0.26 -9.59 8.83
N GLU A 182 1.42 -8.95 8.90
CA GLU A 182 2.29 -9.01 10.09
C GLU A 182 1.67 -8.31 11.31
N GLU A 183 1.04 -7.16 11.11
CA GLU A 183 0.42 -6.37 12.18
C GLU A 183 -0.83 -7.08 12.73
N SER A 184 -1.61 -7.73 11.86
CA SER A 184 -2.78 -8.54 12.25
C SER A 184 -2.46 -10.02 12.50
N PHE A 185 -1.19 -10.40 12.59
CA PHE A 185 -0.78 -11.81 12.53
C PHE A 185 -1.38 -12.67 13.64
N ASP A 186 -1.49 -12.11 14.84
CA ASP A 186 -1.99 -12.81 16.03
C ASP A 186 -3.54 -12.93 16.04
N GLU A 187 -4.22 -12.27 15.11
CA GLU A 187 -5.68 -12.32 14.95
C GLU A 187 -6.14 -13.47 14.03
N TYR A 188 -5.23 -14.01 13.22
CA TYR A 188 -5.55 -15.04 12.24
C TYR A 188 -5.70 -16.42 12.86
N SER A 189 -6.73 -17.15 12.41
CA SER A 189 -6.85 -18.58 12.68
C SER A 189 -5.82 -19.39 11.88
N PRO A 190 -5.50 -20.63 12.27
CA PRO A 190 -4.66 -21.52 11.46
C PRO A 190 -5.16 -21.70 10.02
N GLU A 191 -6.47 -21.72 9.81
CA GLU A 191 -7.11 -21.79 8.50
C GLU A 191 -6.86 -20.52 7.66
N ASP A 192 -6.90 -19.35 8.29
CA ASP A 192 -6.60 -18.07 7.64
C ASP A 192 -5.13 -18.02 7.24
N LEU A 193 -4.22 -18.38 8.16
CA LEU A 193 -2.78 -18.44 7.88
C LEU A 193 -2.44 -19.42 6.75
N PHE A 194 -3.16 -20.55 6.68
CA PHE A 194 -3.04 -21.48 5.56
C PHE A 194 -3.49 -20.86 4.24
N SER A 195 -4.62 -20.15 4.22
CA SER A 195 -5.12 -19.45 3.03
C SER A 195 -4.16 -18.34 2.58
N ILE A 196 -3.65 -17.54 3.51
CA ILE A 196 -2.69 -16.46 3.24
C ILE A 196 -1.43 -17.04 2.58
N ARG A 197 -0.85 -18.10 3.15
CA ARG A 197 0.35 -18.73 2.58
C ARG A 197 0.10 -19.28 1.18
N ASP A 198 -0.95 -20.07 1.01
CA ASP A 198 -1.15 -20.84 -0.22
C ASP A 198 -1.74 -20.00 -1.36
N LYS A 199 -2.45 -18.90 -1.07
CA LYS A 199 -3.08 -18.05 -2.07
C LYS A 199 -2.39 -16.70 -2.23
N ASP A 200 -2.20 -15.96 -1.14
CA ASP A 200 -1.78 -14.56 -1.22
C ASP A 200 -0.25 -14.49 -1.40
N LEU A 201 0.49 -15.15 -0.49
CA LEU A 201 1.96 -15.16 -0.52
C LEU A 201 2.53 -15.92 -1.72
N SER A 202 1.81 -16.91 -2.25
CA SER A 202 2.29 -17.75 -3.35
C SER A 202 2.30 -17.04 -4.71
N LEU A 203 1.59 -15.91 -4.84
CA LEU A 203 1.56 -15.10 -6.05
C LEU A 203 2.75 -14.13 -6.15
N ILE A 204 3.24 -13.63 -5.02
CA ILE A 204 4.32 -12.63 -4.95
C ILE A 204 5.58 -13.06 -5.74
N PRO A 205 6.08 -14.30 -5.64
CA PRO A 205 7.25 -14.74 -6.41
C PRO A 205 7.11 -14.64 -7.93
N ARG A 206 5.88 -14.57 -8.47
CA ARG A 206 5.62 -14.58 -9.92
C ARG A 206 5.83 -13.22 -10.58
N PHE A 207 5.62 -12.14 -9.84
CA PHE A 207 5.79 -10.78 -10.36
C PHE A 207 6.97 -10.02 -9.78
N MET A 208 7.63 -10.60 -8.78
CA MET A 208 8.77 -9.97 -8.13
C MET A 208 10.01 -9.91 -9.04
N ASN A 209 10.59 -8.72 -9.16
CA ASN A 209 11.84 -8.50 -9.88
C ASN A 209 13.02 -8.45 -8.90
N ARG A 210 13.70 -9.59 -8.74
CA ARG A 210 14.81 -9.79 -7.79
C ARG A 210 16.10 -9.02 -8.13
N ASP A 211 16.21 -8.47 -9.33
CA ASP A 211 17.36 -7.68 -9.73
C ASP A 211 17.32 -6.26 -9.16
N THR A 212 16.18 -5.86 -8.59
CA THR A 212 15.96 -4.52 -8.00
C THR A 212 16.09 -4.55 -6.48
N GLN A 213 16.44 -3.41 -5.87
CA GLN A 213 16.57 -3.33 -4.40
C GLN A 213 15.24 -3.60 -3.71
N ILE A 214 14.14 -3.00 -4.18
CA ILE A 214 12.80 -3.23 -3.62
C ILE A 214 12.36 -4.70 -3.78
N GLY A 215 12.73 -5.37 -4.88
CA GLY A 215 12.48 -6.79 -5.06
C GLY A 215 13.27 -7.67 -4.09
N GLN A 216 14.50 -7.29 -3.74
CA GLN A 216 15.28 -8.00 -2.71
C GLN A 216 14.70 -7.79 -1.31
N CYS A 217 14.22 -6.58 -1.00
CA CYS A 217 13.48 -6.30 0.23
C CYS A 217 12.19 -7.12 0.32
N LEU A 218 11.40 -7.15 -0.75
CA LEU A 218 10.17 -7.93 -0.84
C LEU A 218 10.44 -9.43 -0.67
N GLN A 219 11.47 -9.98 -1.33
CA GLN A 219 11.87 -11.38 -1.17
C GLN A 219 12.22 -11.70 0.29
N SER A 220 13.02 -10.84 0.92
CA SER A 220 13.45 -11.04 2.32
C SER A 220 12.27 -11.02 3.28
N TYR A 221 11.31 -10.12 3.06
CA TYR A 221 10.10 -10.02 3.89
C TYR A 221 9.15 -11.20 3.66
N LEU A 222 8.96 -11.61 2.40
CA LEU A 222 8.18 -12.79 2.05
C LEU A 222 8.72 -14.06 2.70
N ASP A 223 10.04 -14.25 2.67
CA ASP A 223 10.71 -15.40 3.29
C ASP A 223 10.52 -15.41 4.80
N HIS A 224 10.64 -14.24 5.45
CA HIS A 224 10.35 -14.07 6.87
C HIS A 224 8.91 -14.46 7.22
N MET A 225 7.93 -13.91 6.49
CA MET A 225 6.51 -14.17 6.73
C MET A 225 6.15 -15.63 6.49
N THR A 226 6.65 -16.23 5.41
CA THR A 226 6.44 -17.66 5.10
C THR A 226 7.00 -18.54 6.22
N ALA A 227 8.23 -18.28 6.68
CA ALA A 227 8.83 -19.03 7.77
C ALA A 227 8.06 -18.89 9.09
N ARG A 228 7.53 -17.69 9.38
CA ARG A 228 6.69 -17.44 10.56
C ARG A 228 5.39 -18.25 10.48
N ILE A 229 4.70 -18.24 9.34
CA ILE A 229 3.47 -19.03 9.14
C ILE A 229 3.75 -20.53 9.26
N ASP A 230 4.80 -21.03 8.59
CA ASP A 230 5.13 -22.47 8.60
C ASP A 230 5.48 -22.99 10.00
N SER A 231 5.95 -22.12 10.90
CA SER A 231 6.20 -22.48 12.30
C SER A 231 4.93 -22.74 13.12
N LEU A 232 3.80 -22.14 12.72
CA LEU A 232 2.51 -22.25 13.40
C LEU A 232 1.59 -23.25 12.72
N VAL A 233 1.60 -23.28 11.39
CA VAL A 233 0.78 -24.16 10.56
C VAL A 233 1.70 -24.96 9.64
N PRO A 234 2.37 -26.00 10.18
CA PRO A 234 3.29 -26.80 9.39
C PRO A 234 2.57 -27.36 8.17
N PRO A 235 3.23 -27.38 7.00
CA PRO A 235 2.61 -27.84 5.77
C PRO A 235 2.05 -29.26 5.96
N PRO A 236 0.89 -29.57 5.37
CA PRO A 236 0.28 -30.89 5.52
C PRO A 236 1.30 -31.94 5.10
N GLN A 237 1.66 -32.84 6.02
CA GLN A 237 2.60 -33.91 5.74
C GLN A 237 2.06 -34.71 4.56
N LYS A 238 2.75 -34.66 3.41
CA LYS A 238 2.47 -35.57 2.31
C LYS A 238 2.48 -36.99 2.89
N PRO A 239 1.42 -37.80 2.70
CA PRO A 239 1.42 -39.15 3.21
C PRO A 239 2.66 -39.86 2.70
N ALA A 240 3.43 -40.45 3.62
CA ALA A 240 4.63 -41.18 3.29
C ALA A 240 4.32 -42.14 2.12
N PRO A 241 5.16 -42.19 1.07
CA PRO A 241 4.90 -43.07 -0.06
C PRO A 241 4.70 -44.47 0.49
N LYS A 242 3.49 -45.02 0.32
CA LYS A 242 3.19 -46.40 0.74
C LYS A 242 4.28 -47.26 0.12
N ALA A 243 5.11 -47.87 0.97
CA ALA A 243 6.12 -48.82 0.54
C ALA A 243 5.40 -49.80 -0.40
N ARG A 244 5.80 -49.81 -1.68
CA ARG A 244 5.29 -50.80 -2.62
C ARG A 244 5.56 -52.13 -1.98
N HIS A 245 4.51 -52.85 -1.58
CA HIS A 245 4.61 -54.24 -1.21
C HIS A 245 5.24 -54.94 -2.42
N LEU A 246 6.54 -55.22 -2.35
CA LEU A 246 7.21 -56.09 -3.30
C LEU A 246 6.58 -57.47 -3.10
N THR A 247 5.58 -57.77 -3.92
CA THR A 247 5.07 -59.12 -4.04
C THR A 247 6.20 -59.96 -4.61
N LEU A 248 6.86 -60.73 -3.74
CA LEU A 248 7.80 -61.76 -4.14
C LEU A 248 7.04 -62.77 -4.99
N VAL A 249 7.22 -62.72 -6.31
CA VAL A 249 6.77 -63.76 -7.22
C VAL A 249 7.67 -64.97 -7.00
N PRO A 250 7.15 -66.13 -6.57
CA PRO A 250 7.96 -67.32 -6.41
C PRO A 250 8.33 -67.86 -7.80
N THR A 251 9.62 -67.88 -8.11
CA THR A 251 10.17 -68.61 -9.26
C THR A 251 9.93 -70.11 -9.05
N GLN A 252 9.11 -70.72 -9.90
CA GLN A 252 9.00 -72.17 -10.01
C GLN A 252 10.13 -72.71 -10.88
N ASN A 253 10.83 -73.72 -10.36
CA ASN A 253 11.77 -74.57 -11.09
C ASN A 253 11.03 -75.66 -11.87
#